data_AF-A0A7K6IZI4-F1
#
_entry.id   AF-A0A7K6IZI4-F1
#
_cell.length_a   1.000
_cell.length_b   1.000
_cell.length_c   1.000
_cell.angle_alpha   90.00
_cell.angle_beta   90.00
_cell.angle_gamma   90.00
#
_symmetry.space_group_name_H-M   'P 1'
#
loop_
_entity.id
_entity.type
_entity.pdbx_description
1 polymer ?
#
loop_
_entity_poly.entity_id
_entity_poly.type
_entity_poly.pdbx_seq_one_letter_code
_entity_poly.pdbx_strand_id
1 'polypeptide(L)'
;LAVGRISRDPSLDLGHRLDYVILQEECETPRALVRFIDFGKLSSAFIGPLNPGFCEVATHLGENWNKAIFSWMCINYKLDSTIHHPAFARTLPSPTQVLFTIMKYFKWAHVGIIASNEDIWMYTAKELATVLRNHGLPVGIVTSVPKGEKGIEDTWNKIKEVNDIKIVLLCMHSVLIGGQEQAALLTKALEMGLADGRYIIVPYDTLLYSLPYQNNSFSVFENDSKLREAYDAVLTITLESGERTFYDAFREAKESGEIIRDLEATQVSPLFGTIYDAIYFMAVAMDSARRKGVRASGAKIAEHTKNFSFPGFSHQVETDSCGKGLNNYVILDTDGHGNQLFPTHLLDTSSGSVLSLGQAIHFPNEVPPKPDSSCWFDSDVLCNEG
;
A
#
# COMPACT_ATOMS: atom_id res chain seq x y z
N LEU A 1 4.99 8.50 19.10
CA LEU A 1 3.59 8.96 19.28
C LEU A 1 2.67 7.82 19.71
N ALA A 2 2.47 6.78 18.87
CA ALA A 2 1.56 5.65 19.15
C ALA A 2 1.70 5.06 20.56
N VAL A 3 2.89 4.60 20.94
CA VAL A 3 3.17 4.04 22.29
C VAL A 3 2.78 4.99 23.42
N GLY A 4 2.99 6.31 23.24
CA GLY A 4 2.62 7.32 24.22
C GLY A 4 1.10 7.47 24.37
N ARG A 5 0.35 7.44 23.26
CA ARG A 5 -1.12 7.48 23.29
C ARG A 5 -1.71 6.19 23.85
N ILE A 6 -1.22 5.03 23.43
CA ILE A 6 -1.61 3.72 23.97
C ILE A 6 -1.43 3.65 25.49
N SER A 7 -0.28 4.14 26.00
CA SER A 7 0.00 4.13 27.44
C SER A 7 -0.95 5.01 28.27
N ARG A 8 -1.64 5.96 27.63
CA ARG A 8 -2.61 6.87 28.25
C ARG A 8 -4.06 6.48 27.95
N ASP A 9 -4.27 5.44 27.17
CA ASP A 9 -5.60 5.04 26.73
C ASP A 9 -6.28 4.16 27.79
N PRO A 10 -7.31 4.64 28.50
CA PRO A 10 -7.98 3.86 29.54
C PRO A 10 -8.84 2.72 28.95
N SER A 11 -9.09 2.72 27.64
CA SER A 11 -9.86 1.68 26.97
C SER A 11 -9.02 0.46 26.60
N LEU A 12 -7.71 0.47 26.82
CA LEU A 12 -6.80 -0.64 26.51
C LEU A 12 -6.22 -1.25 27.79
N ASP A 13 -6.39 -2.56 27.97
CA ASP A 13 -5.79 -3.32 29.08
C ASP A 13 -4.74 -4.31 28.56
N LEU A 14 -3.50 -3.85 28.41
CA LEU A 14 -2.43 -4.64 27.79
C LEU A 14 -1.71 -5.60 28.76
N GLY A 15 -1.77 -5.31 30.06
CA GLY A 15 -1.11 -6.08 31.13
C GLY A 15 0.39 -5.88 31.24
N HIS A 16 0.94 -5.16 30.28
CA HIS A 16 2.33 -4.82 30.19
C HIS A 16 2.44 -3.38 29.69
N ARG A 17 3.51 -2.70 30.12
CA ARG A 17 3.89 -1.43 29.51
C ARG A 17 4.51 -1.72 28.14
N LEU A 18 4.01 -1.06 27.11
CA LEU A 18 4.64 -1.10 25.80
C LEU A 18 5.86 -0.19 25.76
N ASP A 19 6.91 -0.69 25.13
CA ASP A 19 8.10 0.07 24.74
C ASP A 19 8.53 -0.40 23.35
N TYR A 20 9.39 0.37 22.69
CA TYR A 20 9.82 0.07 21.33
C TYR A 20 11.32 0.29 21.14
N VAL A 21 11.87 -0.48 20.20
CA VAL A 21 13.21 -0.26 19.65
C VAL A 21 13.06 -0.16 18.13
N ILE A 22 13.76 0.80 17.53
CA ILE A 22 13.80 0.92 16.07
C ILE A 22 14.84 -0.08 15.57
N LEU A 23 14.36 -1.06 14.80
CA LEU A 23 15.18 -2.07 14.16
C LEU A 23 15.41 -1.66 12.72
N GLN A 24 16.67 -1.41 12.34
CA GLN A 24 17.01 -1.03 10.98
C GLN A 24 16.95 -2.26 10.07
N GLU A 25 16.03 -2.23 9.10
CA GLU A 25 15.94 -3.22 8.03
C GLU A 25 16.88 -2.80 6.88
N GLU A 26 17.74 -3.71 6.47
CA GLU A 26 18.65 -3.48 5.34
C GLU A 26 17.87 -3.40 4.02
N CYS A 27 18.31 -2.55 3.09
CA CYS A 27 17.66 -2.45 1.79
C CYS A 27 17.82 -3.73 0.94
N GLU A 28 18.92 -4.48 1.13
CA GLU A 28 19.17 -5.75 0.44
C GLU A 28 18.52 -6.92 1.20
N THR A 29 17.65 -7.68 0.53
CA THR A 29 16.79 -8.71 1.13
C THR A 29 17.57 -9.80 1.88
N PRO A 30 18.67 -10.37 1.35
CA PRO A 30 19.44 -11.37 2.08
C PRO A 30 20.05 -10.81 3.37
N ARG A 31 20.50 -9.55 3.35
CA ARG A 31 21.04 -8.89 4.55
C ARG A 31 19.94 -8.56 5.54
N ALA A 32 18.78 -8.12 5.06
CA ALA A 32 17.61 -7.83 5.86
C ALA A 32 17.16 -9.07 6.64
N LEU A 33 17.12 -10.23 5.97
CA LEU A 33 16.79 -11.51 6.60
C LEU A 33 17.83 -11.90 7.66
N VAL A 34 19.13 -11.85 7.35
CA VAL A 34 20.18 -12.18 8.32
C VAL A 34 20.07 -11.27 9.55
N ARG A 35 19.85 -9.97 9.33
CA ARG A 35 19.69 -9.00 10.40
C ARG A 35 18.42 -9.23 11.23
N PHE A 36 17.33 -9.63 10.58
CA PHE A 36 16.08 -9.97 11.26
C PHE A 36 16.24 -11.15 12.24
N ILE A 37 17.07 -12.13 11.89
CA ILE A 37 17.41 -13.26 12.80
C ILE A 37 18.07 -12.76 14.10
N ASP A 38 18.95 -11.76 14.02
CA ASP A 38 19.58 -11.17 15.21
C ASP A 38 18.56 -10.49 16.14
N PHE A 39 17.49 -9.93 15.58
CA PHE A 39 16.43 -9.26 16.33
C PHE A 39 15.52 -10.23 17.11
N GLY A 40 15.64 -11.53 16.85
CA GLY A 40 14.94 -12.62 17.55
C GLY A 40 15.13 -12.66 19.07
N LYS A 41 16.04 -11.87 19.65
CA LYS A 41 16.18 -11.72 21.12
C LYS A 41 15.82 -10.33 21.66
N LEU A 42 15.56 -9.34 20.80
CA LEU A 42 15.43 -7.93 21.19
C LEU A 42 13.99 -7.47 21.44
N SER A 43 13.02 -8.04 20.73
CA SER A 43 11.62 -7.56 20.75
C SER A 43 10.63 -8.67 21.10
N SER A 44 9.47 -8.35 21.68
CA SER A 44 8.43 -9.36 21.97
C SER A 44 7.44 -9.58 20.81
N ALA A 45 7.37 -8.60 19.91
CA ALA A 45 6.61 -8.63 18.67
C ALA A 45 7.29 -7.71 17.66
N PHE A 46 6.92 -7.81 16.38
CA PHE A 46 7.48 -7.01 15.31
C PHE A 46 6.38 -6.27 14.56
N ILE A 47 6.64 -4.99 14.28
CA ILE A 47 5.92 -4.21 13.27
C ILE A 47 6.84 -4.15 12.06
N GLY A 48 6.43 -4.79 10.97
CA GLY A 48 7.29 -5.26 9.88
C GLY A 48 7.39 -6.80 9.86
N PRO A 49 8.19 -7.39 8.95
CA PRO A 49 9.13 -6.73 8.05
C PRO A 49 8.44 -5.89 6.96
N LEU A 50 9.20 -4.95 6.38
CA LEU A 50 8.70 -4.11 5.28
C LEU A 50 9.14 -4.65 3.92
N ASN A 51 10.15 -5.51 3.88
CA ASN A 51 10.58 -6.17 2.67
C ASN A 51 9.78 -7.47 2.42
N PRO A 52 8.96 -7.55 1.34
CA PRO A 52 8.16 -8.73 1.04
C PRO A 52 9.00 -9.98 0.74
N GLY A 53 10.25 -9.81 0.33
CA GLY A 53 11.14 -10.91 -0.08
C GLY A 53 11.50 -11.90 1.03
N PHE A 54 11.22 -11.59 2.30
CA PHE A 54 11.43 -12.54 3.39
C PHE A 54 10.25 -12.65 4.37
N CYS A 55 9.07 -12.11 4.04
CA CYS A 55 7.91 -12.14 4.93
C CYS A 55 7.47 -13.55 5.38
N GLU A 56 7.50 -14.53 4.47
CA GLU A 56 7.16 -15.93 4.78
C GLU A 56 8.17 -16.52 5.78
N VAL A 57 9.46 -16.27 5.57
CA VAL A 57 10.53 -16.70 6.49
C VAL A 57 10.41 -15.98 7.84
N ALA A 58 10.17 -14.67 7.85
CA ALA A 58 9.98 -13.89 9.07
C ALA A 58 8.80 -14.41 9.90
N THR A 59 7.72 -14.82 9.23
CA THR A 59 6.53 -15.38 9.89
C THR A 59 6.84 -16.71 10.57
N HIS A 60 7.52 -17.64 9.88
CA HIS A 60 7.95 -18.91 10.48
C HIS A 60 8.95 -18.72 11.62
N LEU A 61 9.86 -17.74 11.50
CA LEU A 61 10.75 -17.37 12.60
C LEU A 61 9.96 -16.81 13.79
N GLY A 62 8.97 -15.95 13.53
CA GLY A 62 8.04 -15.42 14.54
C GLY A 62 7.33 -16.53 15.30
N GLU A 63 6.79 -17.52 14.58
CA GLU A 63 6.17 -18.71 15.18
C GLU A 63 7.13 -19.46 16.10
N ASN A 64 8.32 -19.78 15.60
CA ASN A 64 9.34 -20.49 16.35
C ASN A 64 9.81 -19.72 17.60
N TRP A 65 9.87 -18.39 17.51
CA TRP A 65 10.23 -17.53 18.64
C TRP A 65 9.05 -17.19 19.56
N ASN A 66 7.83 -17.63 19.22
CA ASN A 66 6.58 -17.25 19.87
C ASN A 66 6.37 -15.72 19.91
N LYS A 67 6.57 -15.05 18.78
CA LYS A 67 6.44 -13.59 18.59
C LYS A 67 5.49 -13.27 17.46
N ALA A 68 4.68 -12.23 17.64
CA ALA A 68 3.75 -11.78 16.62
C ALA A 68 4.48 -10.93 15.56
N ILE A 69 4.06 -11.07 14.30
CA ILE A 69 4.52 -10.31 13.14
C ILE A 69 3.31 -9.53 12.60
N PHE A 70 3.39 -8.20 12.62
CA PHE A 70 2.37 -7.32 12.08
C PHE A 70 2.92 -6.56 10.89
N SER A 71 2.37 -6.73 9.68
CA SER A 71 2.88 -6.00 8.51
C SER A 71 1.80 -5.66 7.51
N TRP A 72 1.92 -4.47 6.92
CA TRP A 72 1.14 -4.05 5.76
C TRP A 72 1.83 -4.37 4.42
N MET A 73 3.15 -4.62 4.43
CA MET A 73 3.97 -4.84 3.23
C MET A 73 4.04 -6.30 2.78
N CYS A 74 3.71 -7.24 3.66
CA CYS A 74 3.82 -8.67 3.37
C CYS A 74 2.67 -9.16 2.48
N ILE A 75 2.72 -8.89 1.17
CA ILE A 75 1.58 -8.99 0.25
C ILE A 75 1.22 -10.40 -0.25
N ASN A 76 1.97 -11.41 0.17
CA ASN A 76 1.74 -12.81 -0.19
C ASN A 76 0.45 -13.32 0.50
N TYR A 77 -0.51 -13.79 -0.30
CA TYR A 77 -1.81 -14.29 0.16
C TYR A 77 -1.70 -15.55 1.05
N LYS A 78 -0.60 -16.31 0.94
CA LYS A 78 -0.38 -17.49 1.79
C LYS A 78 -0.43 -17.12 3.27
N LEU A 79 0.08 -15.93 3.62
CA LEU A 79 0.14 -15.42 4.99
C LEU A 79 -1.22 -15.10 5.59
N ASP A 80 -2.27 -14.99 4.77
CA ASP A 80 -3.62 -14.72 5.26
C ASP A 80 -4.26 -15.97 5.93
N SER A 81 -3.66 -17.16 5.76
CA SER A 81 -4.08 -18.37 6.47
C SER A 81 -3.61 -18.38 7.92
N THR A 82 -4.52 -18.10 8.85
CA THR A 82 -4.24 -18.18 10.31
C THR A 82 -3.91 -19.59 10.79
N ILE A 83 -4.20 -20.63 10.00
CA ILE A 83 -3.85 -22.02 10.31
C ILE A 83 -2.37 -22.28 10.00
N HIS A 84 -1.88 -21.77 8.87
CA HIS A 84 -0.50 -21.99 8.42
C HIS A 84 0.46 -20.94 8.93
N HIS A 85 -0.06 -19.74 9.25
CA HIS A 85 0.71 -18.57 9.67
C HIS A 85 0.11 -17.92 10.94
N PRO A 86 -0.06 -18.66 12.05
CA PRO A 86 -0.75 -18.15 13.24
C PRO A 86 -0.06 -16.97 13.92
N ALA A 87 1.22 -16.72 13.65
CA ALA A 87 1.96 -15.58 14.21
C ALA A 87 1.90 -14.31 13.37
N PHE A 88 1.25 -14.33 12.20
CA PHE A 88 1.16 -13.19 11.30
C PHE A 88 -0.20 -12.51 11.37
N ALA A 89 -0.20 -11.19 11.34
CA ALA A 89 -1.40 -10.38 11.17
C ALA A 89 -1.13 -9.22 10.20
N ARG A 90 -2.04 -9.04 9.25
CA ARG A 90 -1.99 -7.90 8.33
C ARG A 90 -2.65 -6.69 9.00
N THR A 91 -2.00 -5.53 8.90
CA THR A 91 -2.49 -4.28 9.53
C THR A 91 -3.25 -3.36 8.57
N LEU A 92 -3.31 -3.72 7.28
CA LEU A 92 -4.10 -3.03 6.26
C LEU A 92 -4.89 -4.07 5.44
N PRO A 93 -5.94 -3.67 4.70
CA PRO A 93 -6.49 -4.51 3.64
C PRO A 93 -5.40 -4.97 2.66
N SER A 94 -5.57 -6.14 2.04
CA SER A 94 -4.59 -6.64 1.08
C SER A 94 -4.53 -5.72 -0.15
N PRO A 95 -3.37 -5.08 -0.45
CA PRO A 95 -3.26 -4.17 -1.59
C PRO A 95 -3.53 -4.87 -2.92
N THR A 96 -3.24 -6.17 -3.01
CA THR A 96 -3.51 -6.97 -4.22
C THR A 96 -5.00 -7.22 -4.43
N GLN A 97 -5.78 -7.40 -3.35
CA GLN A 97 -7.24 -7.52 -3.42
C GLN A 97 -7.90 -6.20 -3.80
N VAL A 98 -7.38 -5.09 -3.28
CA VAL A 98 -7.82 -3.72 -3.65
C VAL A 98 -7.63 -3.51 -5.15
N LEU A 99 -6.41 -3.75 -5.65
CA LEU A 99 -6.10 -3.66 -7.08
C LEU A 99 -6.99 -4.58 -7.92
N PHE A 100 -7.11 -5.86 -7.54
CA PHE A 100 -7.93 -6.82 -8.27
C PHE A 100 -9.40 -6.38 -8.37
N THR A 101 -9.97 -5.87 -7.29
CA THR A 101 -11.37 -5.41 -7.26
C THR A 101 -11.58 -4.21 -8.19
N ILE A 102 -10.65 -3.25 -8.19
CA ILE A 102 -10.70 -2.08 -9.05
C ILE A 102 -10.51 -2.48 -10.52
N MET A 103 -9.52 -3.31 -10.81
CA MET A 103 -9.27 -3.84 -12.16
C MET A 103 -10.48 -4.61 -12.69
N LYS A 104 -11.15 -5.40 -11.84
CA LYS A 104 -12.38 -6.12 -12.20
C LYS A 104 -13.52 -5.19 -12.54
N TYR A 105 -13.71 -4.12 -11.75
CA TYR A 105 -14.75 -3.14 -11.99
C TYR A 105 -14.60 -2.46 -13.36
N PHE A 106 -13.39 -1.99 -13.69
CA PHE A 106 -13.11 -1.34 -14.96
C PHE A 106 -12.79 -2.28 -16.12
N LYS A 107 -12.64 -3.59 -15.83
CA LYS A 107 -12.23 -4.63 -16.77
C LYS A 107 -10.87 -4.34 -17.41
N TRP A 108 -9.87 -4.05 -16.59
CA TRP A 108 -8.47 -3.88 -17.02
C TRP A 108 -7.65 -5.10 -16.62
N ALA A 109 -7.56 -6.10 -17.50
CA ALA A 109 -6.98 -7.40 -17.16
C ALA A 109 -5.48 -7.48 -17.44
N HIS A 110 -5.00 -6.85 -18.51
CA HIS A 110 -3.62 -6.98 -18.97
C HIS A 110 -2.67 -6.01 -18.27
N VAL A 111 -1.67 -6.57 -17.58
CA VAL A 111 -0.81 -5.84 -16.65
C VAL A 111 0.65 -5.84 -17.11
N GLY A 112 1.26 -4.65 -17.11
CA GLY A 112 2.70 -4.46 -17.03
C GLY A 112 3.10 -4.01 -15.63
N ILE A 113 4.27 -4.45 -15.13
CA ILE A 113 4.78 -4.04 -13.82
C ILE A 113 6.20 -3.50 -13.98
N ILE A 114 6.44 -2.29 -13.47
CA ILE A 114 7.75 -1.63 -13.43
C ILE A 114 8.14 -1.45 -11.97
N ALA A 115 9.32 -1.95 -11.59
CA ALA A 115 9.92 -1.72 -10.28
C ALA A 115 11.08 -0.73 -10.35
N SER A 116 11.30 0.04 -9.29
CA SER A 116 12.62 0.65 -9.08
C SER A 116 13.67 -0.41 -8.72
N ASN A 117 14.94 -0.04 -8.76
CA ASN A 117 16.05 -0.99 -8.62
C ASN A 117 16.39 -1.36 -7.16
N GLU A 118 15.56 -1.00 -6.18
CA GLU A 118 15.68 -1.49 -4.82
C GLU A 118 14.99 -2.85 -4.65
N ASP A 119 15.62 -3.70 -3.86
CA ASP A 119 15.18 -5.07 -3.57
C ASP A 119 13.72 -5.13 -3.11
N ILE A 120 13.32 -4.28 -2.16
CA ILE A 120 11.94 -4.19 -1.67
C ILE A 120 10.92 -4.06 -2.80
N TRP A 121 11.21 -3.23 -3.80
CA TRP A 121 10.33 -2.94 -4.92
C TRP A 121 10.37 -4.04 -5.99
N MET A 122 11.56 -4.61 -6.25
CA MET A 122 11.70 -5.77 -7.12
C MET A 122 10.97 -7.00 -6.57
N TYR A 123 11.03 -7.27 -5.27
CA TYR A 123 10.26 -8.34 -4.63
C TYR A 123 8.77 -8.03 -4.61
N THR A 124 8.38 -6.78 -4.34
CA THR A 124 6.98 -6.35 -4.44
C THR A 124 6.41 -6.64 -5.83
N ALA A 125 7.13 -6.27 -6.89
CA ALA A 125 6.70 -6.51 -8.26
C ALA A 125 6.57 -8.00 -8.62
N LYS A 126 7.49 -8.84 -8.15
CA LYS A 126 7.44 -10.31 -8.36
C LYS A 126 6.28 -10.96 -7.63
N GLU A 127 6.05 -10.60 -6.37
CA GLU A 127 4.94 -11.11 -5.58
C GLU A 127 3.60 -10.64 -6.15
N LEU A 128 3.49 -9.36 -6.54
CA LEU A 128 2.32 -8.80 -7.19
C LEU A 128 2.00 -9.54 -8.50
N ALA A 129 3.01 -9.80 -9.34
CA ALA A 129 2.84 -10.58 -10.56
C ALA A 129 2.34 -12.00 -10.28
N THR A 130 2.87 -12.64 -9.25
CA THR A 130 2.47 -13.99 -8.83
C THR A 130 1.02 -14.01 -8.37
N VAL A 131 0.62 -13.05 -7.54
CA VAL A 131 -0.75 -12.94 -7.03
C VAL A 131 -1.73 -12.66 -8.16
N LEU A 132 -1.44 -11.73 -9.06
CA LEU A 132 -2.34 -11.38 -10.17
C LEU A 132 -2.51 -12.55 -11.14
N ARG A 133 -1.43 -13.27 -11.49
CA ARG A 133 -1.50 -14.49 -12.30
C ARG A 133 -2.33 -15.59 -11.64
N ASN A 134 -2.22 -15.75 -10.31
CA ASN A 134 -3.05 -16.70 -9.58
C ASN A 134 -4.54 -16.33 -9.58
N HIS A 135 -4.86 -15.05 -9.78
CA HIS A 135 -6.23 -14.58 -9.99
C HIS A 135 -6.67 -14.63 -11.47
N GLY A 136 -5.89 -15.26 -12.34
CA GLY A 136 -6.20 -15.42 -13.77
C GLY A 136 -5.79 -14.26 -14.65
N LEU A 137 -5.15 -13.21 -14.11
CA LEU A 137 -4.83 -12.01 -14.88
C LEU A 137 -3.51 -12.15 -15.66
N PRO A 138 -3.49 -11.75 -16.95
CA PRO A 138 -2.29 -11.77 -17.76
C PRO A 138 -1.32 -10.66 -17.34
N VAL A 139 -0.21 -11.06 -16.69
CA VAL A 139 0.92 -10.17 -16.41
C VAL A 139 1.98 -10.35 -17.50
N GLY A 140 1.92 -9.49 -18.52
CA GLY A 140 2.72 -9.60 -19.74
C GLY A 140 4.20 -9.30 -19.54
N ILE A 141 4.53 -8.43 -18.59
CA ILE A 141 5.92 -8.08 -18.28
C ILE A 141 6.09 -7.63 -16.83
N VAL A 142 7.23 -8.02 -16.26
CA VAL A 142 7.75 -7.52 -14.98
C VAL A 142 9.19 -7.09 -15.24
N THR A 143 9.50 -5.80 -15.09
CA THR A 143 10.83 -5.25 -15.32
C THR A 143 11.22 -4.29 -14.19
N SER A 144 12.51 -4.07 -14.01
CA SER A 144 13.03 -3.00 -13.15
C SER A 144 13.69 -1.91 -13.99
N VAL A 145 13.77 -0.70 -13.44
CA VAL A 145 14.43 0.46 -14.04
C VAL A 145 15.94 0.38 -13.76
N PRO A 146 16.80 0.15 -14.78
CA PRO A 146 18.24 0.26 -14.59
C PRO A 146 18.64 1.71 -14.28
N LYS A 147 19.76 1.89 -13.59
CA LYS A 147 20.28 3.23 -13.28
C LYS A 147 20.55 4.04 -14.55
N GLY A 148 20.19 5.33 -14.50
CA GLY A 148 20.46 6.33 -15.55
C GLY A 148 19.35 6.45 -16.60
N GLU A 149 19.35 7.56 -17.34
CA GLU A 149 18.28 7.93 -18.28
C GLU A 149 18.03 6.87 -19.36
N LYS A 150 19.09 6.24 -19.88
CA LYS A 150 18.97 5.16 -20.86
C LYS A 150 18.20 3.97 -20.30
N GLY A 151 18.37 3.65 -19.02
CA GLY A 151 17.63 2.58 -18.36
C GLY A 151 16.13 2.85 -18.31
N ILE A 152 15.74 4.10 -18.08
CA ILE A 152 14.33 4.54 -18.09
C ILE A 152 13.74 4.38 -19.50
N GLU A 153 14.46 4.81 -20.53
CA GLU A 153 14.03 4.67 -21.92
C GLU A 153 13.89 3.20 -22.35
N ASP A 154 14.90 2.37 -22.04
CA ASP A 154 14.90 0.94 -22.31
C ASP A 154 13.73 0.24 -21.60
N THR A 155 13.35 0.70 -20.40
CA THR A 155 12.20 0.18 -19.65
C THR A 155 10.89 0.43 -20.39
N TRP A 156 10.66 1.66 -20.85
CA TRP A 156 9.46 1.99 -21.63
C TRP A 156 9.42 1.31 -23.00
N ASN A 157 10.58 1.13 -23.65
CA ASN A 157 10.66 0.36 -24.89
C ASN A 157 10.19 -1.09 -24.68
N LYS A 158 10.61 -1.75 -23.59
CA LYS A 158 10.13 -3.10 -23.24
C LYS A 158 8.62 -3.14 -22.99
N ILE A 159 8.06 -2.15 -22.29
CA ILE A 159 6.60 -2.07 -22.09
C ILE A 159 5.87 -1.95 -23.43
N LYS A 160 6.37 -1.08 -24.32
CA LYS A 160 5.80 -0.84 -25.65
C LYS A 160 5.82 -2.07 -26.56
N GLU A 161 6.78 -2.97 -26.38
CA GLU A 161 6.88 -4.23 -27.14
C GLU A 161 5.84 -5.28 -26.74
N VAL A 162 5.19 -5.11 -25.58
CA VAL A 162 4.17 -6.04 -25.09
C VAL A 162 2.80 -5.51 -25.50
N ASN A 163 2.10 -6.30 -26.31
CA ASN A 163 0.76 -5.96 -26.75
C ASN A 163 -0.25 -6.03 -25.60
N ASP A 164 -1.36 -5.30 -25.77
CA ASP A 164 -2.56 -5.38 -24.96
C ASP A 164 -2.48 -4.93 -23.50
N ILE A 165 -1.31 -4.51 -23.00
CA ILE A 165 -1.20 -3.89 -21.67
C ILE A 165 -2.21 -2.75 -21.55
N LYS A 166 -3.09 -2.84 -20.54
CA LYS A 166 -4.03 -1.78 -20.15
C LYS A 166 -3.48 -0.98 -18.98
N ILE A 167 -2.96 -1.67 -17.98
CA ILE A 167 -2.52 -1.07 -16.72
C ILE A 167 -1.03 -1.31 -16.50
N VAL A 168 -0.32 -0.26 -16.10
CA VAL A 168 1.09 -0.31 -15.71
C VAL A 168 1.20 0.00 -14.23
N LEU A 169 1.56 -1.00 -13.43
CA LEU A 169 1.75 -0.87 -11.99
C LEU A 169 3.19 -0.45 -11.70
N LEU A 170 3.36 0.64 -10.95
CA LEU A 170 4.66 1.17 -10.57
C LEU A 170 5.00 0.79 -9.12
N CYS A 171 5.88 -0.19 -8.94
CA CYS A 171 6.44 -0.57 -7.64
C CYS A 171 7.67 0.31 -7.36
N MET A 172 7.45 1.48 -6.78
CA MET A 172 8.49 2.45 -6.38
C MET A 172 7.85 3.50 -5.48
N HIS A 173 8.65 4.39 -4.89
CA HIS A 173 8.11 5.53 -4.15
C HIS A 173 7.35 6.48 -5.09
N SER A 174 6.16 6.91 -4.68
CA SER A 174 5.37 7.87 -5.43
C SER A 174 6.03 9.24 -5.43
N VAL A 175 5.93 9.94 -6.55
CA VAL A 175 6.29 11.35 -6.69
C VAL A 175 5.55 12.24 -5.69
N LEU A 176 4.33 11.85 -5.27
CA LEU A 176 3.53 12.56 -4.28
C LEU A 176 4.15 12.58 -2.88
N ILE A 177 5.10 11.68 -2.60
CA ILE A 177 5.87 11.62 -1.36
C ILE A 177 7.38 11.79 -1.59
N GLY A 178 7.78 12.37 -2.72
CA GLY A 178 9.18 12.67 -3.05
C GLY A 178 9.91 11.61 -3.87
N GLY A 179 9.19 10.67 -4.49
CA GLY A 179 9.74 9.63 -5.36
C GLY A 179 10.32 10.17 -6.67
N GLN A 180 11.64 10.42 -6.69
CA GLN A 180 12.33 10.98 -7.85
C GLN A 180 12.39 10.03 -9.06
N GLU A 181 12.51 8.73 -8.83
CA GLU A 181 12.57 7.74 -9.91
C GLU A 181 11.23 7.61 -10.63
N GLN A 182 10.11 7.66 -9.89
CA GLN A 182 8.79 7.73 -10.50
C GLN A 182 8.64 9.01 -11.33
N ALA A 183 9.07 10.17 -10.80
CA ALA A 183 9.02 11.43 -11.54
C ALA A 183 9.77 11.34 -12.88
N ALA A 184 11.01 10.81 -12.85
CA ALA A 184 11.82 10.63 -14.05
C ALA A 184 11.18 9.64 -15.05
N LEU A 185 10.59 8.54 -14.54
CA LEU A 185 9.90 7.55 -15.36
C LEU A 185 8.67 8.13 -16.06
N LEU A 186 7.82 8.86 -15.33
CA LEU A 186 6.61 9.50 -15.87
C LEU A 186 6.97 10.58 -16.90
N THR A 187 7.91 11.47 -16.58
CA THR A 187 8.36 12.51 -17.51
C THR A 187 8.91 11.89 -18.79
N LYS A 188 9.68 10.80 -18.71
CA LYS A 188 10.16 10.08 -19.89
C LYS A 188 9.03 9.41 -20.69
N ALA A 189 7.98 8.92 -20.01
CA ALA A 189 6.80 8.38 -20.68
C ALA A 189 6.11 9.44 -21.55
N LEU A 190 5.95 10.67 -21.02
CA LEU A 190 5.43 11.80 -21.76
C LEU A 190 6.30 12.14 -22.97
N GLU A 191 7.62 12.26 -22.78
CA GLU A 191 8.57 12.54 -23.87
C GLU A 191 8.54 11.49 -24.99
N MET A 192 8.23 10.24 -24.65
CA MET A 192 8.08 9.13 -25.59
C MET A 192 6.67 9.01 -26.19
N GLY A 193 5.72 9.88 -25.79
CA GLY A 193 4.32 9.82 -26.22
C GLY A 193 3.56 8.60 -25.70
N LEU A 194 3.94 8.09 -24.53
CA LEU A 194 3.33 6.93 -23.86
C LEU A 194 2.37 7.32 -22.73
N ALA A 195 2.36 8.58 -22.32
CA ALA A 195 1.42 9.14 -21.34
C ALA A 195 0.12 9.67 -21.99
N ASP A 196 -0.26 9.15 -23.16
CA ASP A 196 -1.42 9.61 -23.95
C ASP A 196 -2.73 8.89 -23.56
N GLY A 197 -2.78 8.28 -22.38
CA GLY A 197 -3.95 7.51 -21.91
C GLY A 197 -4.08 6.10 -22.50
N ARG A 198 -3.14 5.64 -23.35
CA ARG A 198 -3.13 4.22 -23.80
C ARG A 198 -2.92 3.23 -22.66
N TYR A 199 -2.19 3.66 -21.63
CA TYR A 199 -1.95 2.92 -20.40
C TYR A 199 -2.58 3.69 -19.24
N ILE A 200 -3.21 2.97 -18.33
CA ILE A 200 -3.53 3.47 -17.00
C ILE A 200 -2.30 3.21 -16.12
N ILE A 201 -1.66 4.26 -15.61
CA ILE A 201 -0.50 4.11 -14.73
C ILE A 201 -0.95 4.18 -13.28
N VAL A 202 -0.55 3.23 -12.44
CA VAL A 202 -0.95 3.18 -11.02
C VAL A 202 0.29 3.04 -10.12
N PRO A 203 0.58 4.02 -9.24
CA PRO A 203 1.58 3.88 -8.19
C PRO A 203 1.12 2.82 -7.19
N TYR A 204 1.95 1.81 -6.95
CA TYR A 204 1.63 0.75 -6.00
C TYR A 204 1.71 1.25 -4.55
N ASP A 205 2.67 2.11 -4.24
CA ASP A 205 2.96 2.51 -2.86
C ASP A 205 1.84 3.35 -2.24
N THR A 206 1.06 4.09 -3.03
CA THR A 206 -0.06 4.92 -2.56
C THR A 206 -1.19 4.09 -1.95
N LEU A 207 -1.26 2.78 -2.23
CA LEU A 207 -2.16 1.82 -1.59
C LEU A 207 -1.84 1.59 -0.10
N LEU A 208 -0.69 2.04 0.36
CA LEU A 208 -0.13 1.68 1.67
C LEU A 208 -0.27 2.80 2.71
N TYR A 209 -0.86 3.93 2.34
CA TYR A 209 -1.06 5.07 3.21
C TYR A 209 -2.24 5.92 2.74
N SER A 210 -2.72 6.82 3.60
CA SER A 210 -3.79 7.75 3.25
C SER A 210 -3.20 9.09 2.81
N LEU A 211 -3.25 9.36 1.50
CA LEU A 211 -2.82 10.64 0.95
C LEU A 211 -3.82 11.75 1.31
N PRO A 212 -3.35 12.91 1.76
CA PRO A 212 -4.21 14.08 1.96
C PRO A 212 -4.51 14.73 0.59
N TYR A 213 -5.73 14.56 0.08
CA TYR A 213 -6.14 15.09 -1.22
C TYR A 213 -7.22 16.20 -1.10
N GLN A 214 -8.02 16.19 -0.03
CA GLN A 214 -9.08 17.17 0.18
C GLN A 214 -8.50 18.57 0.37
N ASN A 215 -8.84 19.49 -0.55
CA ASN A 215 -8.32 20.86 -0.57
C ASN A 215 -6.77 20.94 -0.51
N ASN A 216 -6.09 19.93 -1.04
CA ASN A 216 -4.63 19.86 -1.02
C ASN A 216 -4.06 20.01 -2.43
N SER A 217 -3.04 20.86 -2.53
CA SER A 217 -2.24 21.04 -3.73
C SER A 217 -0.87 20.38 -3.55
N PHE A 218 -0.46 19.58 -4.52
CA PHE A 218 0.83 18.90 -4.50
C PHE A 218 1.90 19.81 -5.14
N SER A 219 2.79 20.34 -4.30
CA SER A 219 3.85 21.28 -4.71
C SER A 219 4.79 20.73 -5.78
N VAL A 220 4.90 19.40 -5.89
CA VAL A 220 5.69 18.73 -6.91
C VAL A 220 5.23 19.06 -8.34
N PHE A 221 3.97 19.49 -8.52
CA PHE A 221 3.42 19.89 -9.83
C PHE A 221 3.44 21.40 -10.09
N GLU A 222 3.82 22.23 -9.12
CA GLU A 222 3.76 23.70 -9.27
C GLU A 222 4.76 24.22 -10.32
N ASN A 223 6.00 23.70 -10.28
CA ASN A 223 7.10 24.19 -11.11
C ASN A 223 7.61 23.18 -12.14
N ASP A 224 6.88 22.07 -12.35
CA ASP A 224 7.24 21.04 -13.33
C ASP A 224 6.03 20.73 -14.22
N SER A 225 5.90 21.50 -15.31
CA SER A 225 4.79 21.34 -16.24
C SER A 225 4.82 19.99 -16.97
N LYS A 226 6.02 19.46 -17.25
CA LYS A 226 6.17 18.16 -17.90
C LYS A 226 5.70 17.04 -16.98
N LEU A 227 6.12 17.07 -15.72
CA LEU A 227 5.65 16.09 -14.75
C LEU A 227 4.14 16.20 -14.53
N ARG A 228 3.61 17.42 -14.43
CA ARG A 228 2.16 17.65 -14.30
C ARG A 228 1.39 17.05 -15.48
N GLU A 229 1.83 17.29 -16.70
CA GLU A 229 1.23 16.72 -17.92
C GLU A 229 1.40 15.18 -17.97
N ALA A 230 2.55 14.65 -17.58
CA ALA A 230 2.78 13.21 -17.52
C ALA A 230 1.88 12.52 -16.48
N TYR A 231 1.57 13.20 -15.37
CA TYR A 231 0.77 12.68 -14.29
C TYR A 231 -0.71 12.53 -14.66
N ASP A 232 -1.17 13.16 -15.74
CA ASP A 232 -2.54 13.02 -16.25
C ASP A 232 -2.86 11.57 -16.73
N ALA A 233 -1.84 10.75 -16.97
CA ALA A 233 -2.00 9.32 -17.25
C ALA A 233 -2.06 8.44 -15.99
N VAL A 234 -2.03 9.04 -14.79
CA VAL A 234 -1.86 8.34 -13.51
C VAL A 234 -3.16 8.32 -12.71
N LEU A 235 -3.63 7.12 -12.37
CA LEU A 235 -4.68 6.92 -11.36
C LEU A 235 -4.05 6.56 -10.02
N THR A 236 -4.32 7.38 -9.00
CA THR A 236 -3.80 7.18 -7.65
C THR A 236 -4.85 6.50 -6.78
N ILE A 237 -4.55 5.32 -6.28
CA ILE A 237 -5.43 4.58 -5.37
C ILE A 237 -4.86 4.68 -3.96
N THR A 238 -5.61 5.22 -3.00
CA THR A 238 -5.11 5.49 -1.64
C THR A 238 -6.15 5.19 -0.57
N LEU A 239 -5.72 5.00 0.69
CA LEU A 239 -6.63 4.80 1.81
C LEU A 239 -7.52 6.02 2.01
N GLU A 240 -8.82 5.80 2.17
CA GLU A 240 -9.78 6.88 2.41
C GLU A 240 -9.70 7.34 3.88
N SER A 241 -9.46 8.63 4.10
CA SER A 241 -9.32 9.22 5.44
C SER A 241 -10.54 9.95 5.98
N GLY A 242 -11.60 10.12 5.18
CA GLY A 242 -12.76 10.91 5.58
C GLY A 242 -12.44 12.40 5.69
N GLU A 243 -13.10 13.10 6.61
CA GLU A 243 -12.95 14.56 6.74
C GLU A 243 -11.63 14.98 7.39
N ARG A 244 -11.06 14.13 8.26
CA ARG A 244 -9.83 14.43 9.01
C ARG A 244 -8.62 13.86 8.28
N THR A 245 -7.90 14.71 7.57
CA THR A 245 -6.77 14.25 6.75
C THR A 245 -5.55 13.90 7.60
N PHE A 246 -4.54 13.26 6.99
CA PHE A 246 -3.23 13.06 7.61
C PHE A 246 -2.59 14.37 8.08
N TYR A 247 -2.69 15.44 7.28
CA TYR A 247 -2.09 16.73 7.62
C TYR A 247 -2.81 17.41 8.80
N ASP A 248 -4.12 17.28 8.91
CA ASP A 248 -4.89 17.79 10.05
C ASP A 248 -4.48 17.04 11.33
N ALA A 249 -4.49 15.70 11.28
CA ALA A 249 -4.09 14.86 12.40
C ALA A 249 -2.65 15.13 12.88
N PHE A 250 -1.73 15.37 11.94
CA PHE A 250 -0.35 15.71 12.27
C PHE A 250 -0.23 17.09 12.93
N ARG A 251 -0.94 18.09 12.40
CA ARG A 251 -0.94 19.45 12.94
C ARG A 251 -1.53 19.48 14.34
N GLU A 252 -2.65 18.82 14.57
CA GLU A 252 -3.25 18.67 15.90
C GLU A 252 -2.28 18.03 16.90
N ALA A 253 -1.52 17.00 16.50
CA ALA A 253 -0.54 16.35 17.35
C ALA A 253 0.70 17.24 17.64
N LYS A 254 1.04 18.16 16.73
CA LYS A 254 2.07 19.19 16.94
C LYS A 254 1.56 20.28 17.89
N GLU A 255 0.35 20.78 17.67
CA GLU A 255 -0.31 21.80 18.50
C GLU A 255 -0.57 21.32 19.93
N SER A 256 -0.89 20.04 20.12
CA SER A 256 -1.06 19.42 21.44
C SER A 256 0.27 19.16 22.18
N GLY A 257 1.42 19.43 21.54
CA GLY A 257 2.75 19.20 22.09
C GLY A 257 3.19 17.72 22.12
N GLU A 258 2.45 16.82 21.48
CA GLU A 258 2.82 15.40 21.40
C GLU A 258 3.93 15.15 20.35
N ILE A 259 4.02 16.01 19.33
CA ILE A 259 5.12 16.05 18.36
C ILE A 259 5.95 17.30 18.60
N ILE A 260 7.17 17.11 19.11
CA ILE A 260 8.09 18.21 19.50
C ILE A 260 9.02 18.59 18.33
N ARG A 261 9.01 17.82 17.23
CA ARG A 261 9.86 18.08 16.07
C ARG A 261 9.34 19.31 15.31
N ASP A 262 10.25 20.19 14.94
CA ASP A 262 9.97 21.33 14.08
C ASP A 262 9.92 20.90 12.61
N LEU A 263 8.82 20.21 12.27
CA LEU A 263 8.51 19.77 10.91
C LEU A 263 7.09 20.23 10.57
N GLU A 264 6.89 20.67 9.34
CA GLU A 264 5.56 20.90 8.79
C GLU A 264 4.92 19.59 8.35
N ALA A 265 3.59 19.52 8.36
CA ALA A 265 2.86 18.29 8.01
C ALA A 265 3.21 17.79 6.60
N THR A 266 3.41 18.72 5.66
CA THR A 266 3.81 18.45 4.26
C THR A 266 5.22 17.91 4.11
N GLN A 267 6.05 17.98 5.16
CA GLN A 267 7.42 17.41 5.17
C GLN A 267 7.45 15.99 5.71
N VAL A 268 6.31 15.44 6.14
CA VAL A 268 6.22 14.10 6.73
C VAL A 268 5.42 13.20 5.79
N SER A 269 6.02 12.06 5.43
CA SER A 269 5.33 11.06 4.63
C SER A 269 4.06 10.55 5.34
N PRO A 270 2.91 10.45 4.65
CA PRO A 270 1.69 9.86 5.20
C PRO A 270 1.83 8.40 5.66
N LEU A 271 2.91 7.71 5.24
CA LEU A 271 3.29 6.40 5.78
C LEU A 271 3.47 6.43 7.32
N PHE A 272 3.74 7.60 7.90
CA PHE A 272 3.71 7.81 9.35
C PHE A 272 2.38 7.34 9.96
N GLY A 273 1.25 7.65 9.32
CA GLY A 273 -0.08 7.21 9.75
C GLY A 273 -0.19 5.69 9.78
N THR A 274 0.20 5.03 8.69
CA THR A 274 0.21 3.56 8.61
C THR A 274 1.07 2.91 9.68
N ILE A 275 2.26 3.44 9.97
CA ILE A 275 3.14 2.93 11.03
C ILE A 275 2.50 3.13 12.40
N TYR A 276 1.90 4.30 12.64
CA TYR A 276 1.15 4.58 13.87
C TYR A 276 0.03 3.56 14.06
N ASP A 277 -0.76 3.35 13.01
CA ASP A 277 -1.92 2.46 13.01
C ASP A 277 -1.51 1.01 13.24
N ALA A 278 -0.41 0.55 12.64
CA ALA A 278 0.11 -0.81 12.85
C ALA A 278 0.56 -1.05 14.30
N ILE A 279 1.18 -0.06 14.96
CA ILE A 279 1.56 -0.16 16.38
C ILE A 279 0.30 -0.21 17.26
N TYR A 280 -0.68 0.63 16.95
CA TYR A 280 -1.93 0.68 17.70
C TYR A 280 -2.76 -0.61 17.49
N PHE A 281 -2.81 -1.13 16.28
CA PHE A 281 -3.44 -2.40 15.92
C PHE A 281 -2.91 -3.57 16.75
N MET A 282 -1.57 -3.66 16.91
CA MET A 282 -0.95 -4.65 17.80
C MET A 282 -1.42 -4.49 19.25
N ALA A 283 -1.52 -3.26 19.76
CA ALA A 283 -1.98 -3.01 21.12
C ALA A 283 -3.46 -3.43 21.32
N VAL A 284 -4.32 -3.15 20.35
CA VAL A 284 -5.72 -3.61 20.36
C VAL A 284 -5.80 -5.14 20.31
N ALA A 285 -4.91 -5.81 19.58
CA ALA A 285 -4.80 -7.27 19.58
C ALA A 285 -4.36 -7.84 20.92
N MET A 286 -3.45 -7.18 21.62
CA MET A 286 -3.05 -7.55 22.98
C MET A 286 -4.21 -7.41 23.98
N ASP A 287 -4.94 -6.28 23.95
CA ASP A 287 -6.14 -6.07 24.78
C ASP A 287 -7.22 -7.13 24.48
N SER A 288 -7.52 -7.37 23.20
CA SER A 288 -8.48 -8.37 22.73
C SER A 288 -8.15 -9.78 23.23
N ALA A 289 -6.88 -10.20 23.12
CA ALA A 289 -6.40 -11.47 23.65
C ALA A 289 -6.58 -11.55 25.17
N ARG A 290 -6.22 -10.48 25.88
CA ARG A 290 -6.29 -10.46 27.34
C ARG A 290 -7.73 -10.50 27.86
N ARG A 291 -8.64 -9.74 27.26
CA ARG A 291 -10.08 -9.75 27.63
C ARG A 291 -10.71 -11.13 27.50
N LYS A 292 -10.19 -11.97 26.59
CA LYS A 292 -10.60 -13.37 26.43
C LYS A 292 -9.87 -14.34 27.36
N GLY A 293 -9.10 -13.85 28.33
CA GLY A 293 -8.34 -14.67 29.27
C GLY A 293 -7.16 -15.40 28.66
N VAL A 294 -6.71 -15.00 27.46
CA VAL A 294 -5.62 -15.67 26.74
C VAL A 294 -4.28 -15.14 27.25
N ARG A 295 -3.38 -16.06 27.60
CA ARG A 295 -2.01 -15.70 27.96
C ARG A 295 -1.28 -15.13 26.75
N ALA A 296 -0.64 -13.97 26.93
CA ALA A 296 0.11 -13.31 25.87
C ALA A 296 1.19 -14.22 25.28
N SER A 297 1.07 -14.47 23.97
CA SER A 297 1.99 -15.25 23.13
C SER A 297 1.92 -14.65 21.72
N GLY A 298 2.98 -14.78 20.92
CA GLY A 298 3.02 -14.21 19.57
C GLY A 298 1.84 -14.63 18.70
N ALA A 299 1.67 -15.95 18.53
CA ALA A 299 0.55 -16.53 17.78
C ALA A 299 -0.80 -16.10 18.35
N LYS A 300 -0.95 -16.12 19.67
CA LYS A 300 -2.22 -15.74 20.29
C LYS A 300 -2.54 -14.27 20.11
N ILE A 301 -1.56 -13.37 20.13
CA ILE A 301 -1.80 -11.95 19.86
C ILE A 301 -2.21 -11.76 18.40
N ALA A 302 -1.51 -12.36 17.44
CA ALA A 302 -1.82 -12.24 16.01
C ALA A 302 -3.18 -12.84 15.61
N GLU A 303 -3.65 -13.89 16.30
CA GLU A 303 -4.99 -14.48 16.08
C GLU A 303 -6.15 -13.59 16.59
N HIS A 304 -5.88 -12.59 17.43
CA HIS A 304 -6.90 -11.82 18.15
C HIS A 304 -7.26 -10.48 17.48
N THR A 305 -7.24 -10.45 16.14
CA THR A 305 -7.40 -9.26 15.30
C THR A 305 -8.80 -9.03 14.76
N LYS A 306 -9.79 -9.75 15.30
CA LYS A 306 -11.18 -9.78 14.80
C LYS A 306 -12.03 -8.68 15.41
N ASN A 307 -12.93 -8.11 14.61
CA ASN A 307 -13.92 -7.11 15.02
C ASN A 307 -13.30 -5.89 15.70
N PHE A 308 -12.21 -5.36 15.15
CA PHE A 308 -11.61 -4.13 15.63
C PHE A 308 -12.40 -2.93 15.13
N SER A 309 -12.48 -1.91 15.98
CA SER A 309 -12.80 -0.55 15.60
C SER A 309 -12.10 0.37 16.58
N PHE A 310 -11.11 1.11 16.11
CA PHE A 310 -10.37 2.09 16.92
C PHE A 310 -9.97 3.32 16.10
N PRO A 311 -9.83 4.50 16.74
CA PRO A 311 -9.36 5.69 16.05
C PRO A 311 -7.87 5.54 15.72
N GLY A 312 -7.56 5.35 14.44
CA GLY A 312 -6.21 5.42 13.91
C GLY A 312 -5.69 6.85 13.88
N PHE A 313 -4.59 7.08 13.19
CA PHE A 313 -3.92 8.37 13.18
C PHE A 313 -4.80 9.44 12.51
N SER A 314 -5.24 9.18 11.28
CA SER A 314 -6.13 10.07 10.51
C SER A 314 -7.55 9.51 10.36
N HIS A 315 -7.74 8.19 10.46
CA HIS A 315 -8.98 7.53 10.09
C HIS A 315 -9.31 6.37 11.02
N GLN A 316 -10.56 5.88 10.99
CA GLN A 316 -10.97 4.72 11.77
C GLN A 316 -10.35 3.45 11.19
N VAL A 317 -9.76 2.60 12.03
CA VAL A 317 -9.21 1.30 11.62
C VAL A 317 -10.15 0.21 12.06
N GLU A 318 -10.57 -0.64 11.12
CA GLU A 318 -11.60 -1.64 11.32
C GLU A 318 -11.23 -3.00 10.75
N THR A 319 -11.68 -4.07 11.41
CA THR A 319 -11.57 -5.44 10.91
C THR A 319 -12.87 -6.20 11.03
N ASP A 320 -13.08 -7.15 10.12
CA ASP A 320 -14.24 -8.03 10.14
C ASP A 320 -14.13 -9.17 11.17
N SER A 321 -15.11 -10.07 11.16
CA SER A 321 -15.15 -11.27 12.02
C SER A 321 -14.04 -12.28 11.75
N CYS A 322 -13.34 -12.14 10.63
CA CYS A 322 -12.20 -12.96 10.22
C CYS A 322 -10.86 -12.27 10.54
N GLY A 323 -10.87 -10.98 10.91
CA GLY A 323 -9.67 -10.18 11.13
C GLY A 323 -9.14 -9.51 9.87
N LYS A 324 -9.92 -9.50 8.78
CA LYS A 324 -9.57 -8.79 7.54
C LYS A 324 -9.85 -7.30 7.71
N GLY A 325 -8.90 -6.46 7.29
CA GLY A 325 -9.07 -5.00 7.31
C GLY A 325 -10.22 -4.53 6.41
N LEU A 326 -10.98 -3.54 6.90
CA LEU A 326 -12.18 -2.99 6.25
C LEU A 326 -12.00 -1.55 5.77
N ASN A 327 -10.80 -0.98 5.91
CA ASN A 327 -10.53 0.38 5.44
C ASN A 327 -10.83 0.54 3.94
N ASN A 328 -11.58 1.59 3.61
CA ASN A 328 -11.95 1.91 2.24
C ASN A 328 -10.79 2.55 1.48
N TYR A 329 -10.88 2.50 0.16
CA TYR A 329 -9.93 3.13 -0.75
C TYR A 329 -10.63 4.10 -1.68
N VAL A 330 -9.95 5.15 -2.08
CA VAL A 330 -10.43 6.13 -3.05
C VAL A 330 -9.51 6.14 -4.27
N ILE A 331 -10.11 6.29 -5.44
CA ILE A 331 -9.41 6.49 -6.71
C ILE A 331 -9.39 7.98 -6.99
N LEU A 332 -8.19 8.53 -7.04
CA LEU A 332 -7.90 9.92 -7.29
C LEU A 332 -7.32 10.09 -8.69
N ASP A 333 -7.68 11.21 -9.30
CA ASP A 333 -7.26 11.57 -10.65
C ASP A 333 -7.01 13.08 -10.76
N THR A 334 -6.25 13.51 -11.76
CA THR A 334 -6.07 14.94 -12.06
C THR A 334 -7.17 15.46 -12.98
N ASP A 335 -7.23 16.77 -13.17
CA ASP A 335 -8.04 17.42 -14.21
C ASP A 335 -7.20 17.80 -15.45
N GLY A 336 -5.97 17.28 -15.57
CA GLY A 336 -5.00 17.59 -16.62
C GLY A 336 -4.34 18.97 -16.55
N HIS A 337 -4.77 19.87 -15.65
CA HIS A 337 -4.35 21.28 -15.66
C HIS A 337 -3.79 21.77 -14.32
N GLY A 338 -4.29 21.22 -13.22
CA GLY A 338 -3.99 21.65 -11.85
C GLY A 338 -2.91 20.83 -11.15
N ASN A 339 -2.73 21.14 -9.87
CA ASN A 339 -1.83 20.41 -8.96
C ASN A 339 -2.62 19.67 -7.87
N GLN A 340 -3.92 19.47 -8.09
CA GLN A 340 -4.82 18.82 -7.16
C GLN A 340 -5.24 17.46 -7.71
N LEU A 341 -5.63 16.58 -6.80
CA LEU A 341 -6.18 15.27 -7.13
C LEU A 341 -7.62 15.21 -6.64
N PHE A 342 -8.52 14.75 -7.50
CA PHE A 342 -9.95 14.72 -7.25
C PHE A 342 -10.45 13.29 -7.13
N PRO A 343 -11.34 13.01 -6.17
CA PRO A 343 -11.88 11.67 -5.98
C PRO A 343 -12.91 11.33 -7.05
N THR A 344 -12.70 10.21 -7.76
CA THR A 344 -13.60 9.74 -8.83
C THR A 344 -14.46 8.57 -8.37
N HIS A 345 -13.87 7.64 -7.60
CA HIS A 345 -14.52 6.43 -7.13
C HIS A 345 -14.08 6.07 -5.70
N LEU A 346 -14.98 5.41 -4.97
CA LEU A 346 -14.73 4.81 -3.66
C LEU A 346 -14.83 3.29 -3.79
N LEU A 347 -13.80 2.57 -3.38
CA LEU A 347 -13.88 1.15 -3.08
C LEU A 347 -14.33 0.97 -1.64
N ASP A 348 -15.54 0.46 -1.47
CA ASP A 348 -16.02 -0.06 -0.20
C ASP A 348 -15.47 -1.48 -0.01
N THR A 349 -14.47 -1.59 0.86
CA THR A 349 -13.77 -2.87 1.13
C THR A 349 -14.68 -3.88 1.82
N SER A 350 -15.73 -3.43 2.52
CA SER A 350 -16.67 -4.29 3.23
C SER A 350 -17.60 -5.04 2.28
N SER A 351 -18.14 -4.34 1.27
CA SER A 351 -19.01 -4.92 0.25
C SER A 351 -18.24 -5.42 -0.99
N GLY A 352 -16.97 -5.05 -1.15
CA GLY A 352 -16.19 -5.32 -2.34
C GLY A 352 -16.69 -4.57 -3.58
N SER A 353 -17.40 -3.46 -3.38
CA SER A 353 -18.04 -2.68 -4.46
C SER A 353 -17.29 -1.38 -4.72
N VAL A 354 -17.17 -1.01 -6.00
CA VAL A 354 -16.65 0.29 -6.42
C VAL A 354 -17.83 1.21 -6.76
N LEU A 355 -17.86 2.37 -6.12
CA LEU A 355 -18.93 3.37 -6.21
C LEU A 355 -18.37 4.62 -6.89
N SER A 356 -19.10 5.17 -7.86
CA SER A 356 -18.75 6.47 -8.44
C SER A 356 -19.08 7.60 -7.45
N LEU A 357 -18.19 8.58 -7.36
CA LEU A 357 -18.36 9.79 -6.54
C LEU A 357 -18.88 10.98 -7.35
N GLY A 358 -19.38 10.74 -8.57
CA GLY A 358 -19.98 11.76 -9.44
C GLY A 358 -19.00 12.48 -10.35
N GLN A 359 -17.69 12.34 -10.11
CA GLN A 359 -16.64 12.81 -11.01
C GLN A 359 -16.13 11.66 -11.88
N ALA A 360 -16.13 11.86 -13.20
CA ALA A 360 -15.56 10.91 -14.14
C ALA A 360 -14.03 10.94 -14.08
N ILE A 361 -13.39 9.83 -14.42
CA ILE A 361 -11.95 9.78 -14.66
C ILE A 361 -11.64 10.61 -15.90
N HIS A 362 -10.70 11.54 -15.77
CA HIS A 362 -10.06 12.28 -16.84
C HIS A 362 -9.03 11.38 -17.52
N PHE A 363 -9.20 11.15 -18.81
CA PHE A 363 -8.20 10.47 -19.63
C PHE A 363 -7.54 11.51 -20.52
N PRO A 364 -6.21 11.49 -20.72
CA PRO A 364 -5.49 12.50 -21.51
C PRO A 364 -6.04 12.78 -22.91
N ASN A 365 -6.69 11.78 -23.53
CA ASN A 365 -7.35 11.88 -24.84
C ASN A 365 -8.89 11.72 -24.77
N GLU A 366 -9.48 11.94 -23.59
CA GLU A 366 -10.91 11.75 -23.28
C GLU A 366 -11.45 10.33 -23.53
N VAL A 367 -10.58 9.37 -23.84
CA VAL A 367 -10.94 8.00 -24.19
C VAL A 367 -10.27 7.02 -23.23
N PRO A 368 -11.04 6.27 -22.41
CA PRO A 368 -10.48 5.19 -21.60
C PRO A 368 -9.93 4.06 -22.48
N PRO A 369 -8.92 3.31 -22.01
CA PRO A 369 -8.56 2.04 -22.62
C PRO A 369 -9.79 1.12 -22.73
N LYS A 370 -9.93 0.45 -23.87
CA LYS A 370 -11.04 -0.47 -24.11
C LYS A 370 -11.07 -1.55 -23.01
N PRO A 371 -12.25 -1.85 -22.44
CA PRO A 371 -12.38 -2.87 -21.43
C PRO A 371 -12.05 -4.25 -22.03
N ASP A 372 -11.32 -5.06 -21.27
CA ASP A 372 -11.05 -6.46 -21.56
C ASP A 372 -12.30 -7.33 -21.31
N SER A 373 -12.24 -8.58 -21.77
CA SER A 373 -13.29 -9.56 -21.49
C SER A 373 -13.43 -9.80 -19.99
N SER A 374 -14.67 -9.92 -19.50
CA SER A 374 -14.92 -10.23 -18.10
C SER A 374 -14.46 -11.63 -17.69
N CYS A 375 -14.18 -12.54 -18.64
CA CYS A 375 -13.68 -13.88 -18.31
C CYS A 375 -12.31 -13.87 -17.60
N TRP A 376 -11.51 -12.80 -17.77
CA TRP A 376 -10.25 -12.67 -17.04
C TRP A 376 -10.43 -12.55 -15.52
N PHE A 377 -11.63 -12.18 -15.06
CA PHE A 377 -11.95 -11.97 -13.65
C PHE A 377 -12.89 -13.04 -13.07
N ASP A 378 -13.04 -14.16 -13.80
CA ASP A 378 -13.82 -15.32 -13.42
C ASP A 378 -12.89 -16.55 -13.33
N SER A 379 -12.73 -17.09 -12.12
CA SER A 379 -11.82 -18.21 -11.88
C SER A 379 -12.31 -19.52 -12.51
N ASP A 380 -13.59 -19.61 -12.86
CA ASP A 380 -14.22 -20.84 -13.35
C ASP A 380 -14.22 -20.94 -14.89
N VAL A 381 -13.71 -19.90 -15.57
CA VAL A 381 -13.73 -19.78 -17.03
C VAL A 381 -12.31 -19.68 -17.59
N LEU A 382 -11.96 -20.59 -18.51
CA LEU A 382 -10.74 -20.45 -19.31
C LEU A 382 -10.95 -19.36 -20.36
N CYS A 383 -10.30 -18.21 -20.15
CA CYS A 383 -10.35 -17.08 -21.07
C CYS A 383 -9.33 -17.32 -22.20
N ASN A 384 -9.80 -17.71 -23.38
CA ASN A 384 -8.96 -18.07 -24.53
C ASN A 384 -8.88 -16.98 -25.60
N GLU A 385 -9.53 -15.83 -25.39
CA GLU A 385 -9.58 -14.75 -26.37
C GLU A 385 -9.41 -13.38 -25.70
N GLY A 386 -8.38 -12.67 -26.14
CA GLY A 386 -8.26 -11.21 -26.13
C GLY A 386 -7.98 -10.79 -27.56
#